data_AF-A0A3B9YE68-F1
#
_entry.id   AF-A0A3B9YE68-F1
#
_cell.length_a   1.000
_cell.length_b   1.000
_cell.length_c   1.000
_cell.angle_alpha   90.00
_cell.angle_beta   90.00
_cell.angle_gamma   90.00
#
_symmetry.space_group_name_H-M   'P 1'
#
loop_
_entity.id
_entity.type
_entity.pdbx_description
1 polymer ?
#
loop_
_entity_poly.entity_id
_entity_poly.type
_entity_poly.pdbx_seq_one_letter_code
_entity_poly.pdbx_strand_id
1 'polypeptide(L)'
;MSARRLLGAALCLWAASASAQTGSVRPTLPALQSFPVPVQGPSFEFRFIAPLQGPALPAAALLPSAKLAPAPQARTFVAAPVFAIPARSPEAPLAVVQLEGLQDPKAVDAVWLNARAAPIVEADDAVEVEEALQAERPGRLLRALPSLRRASAAAPKGPPAPGPRSRLDRFVESLQAKLIYERFSWSSLWYYLSHRPAKHHETLRRWEAETKGRSRAVQDLEGVMLAWRAKAYMGVHQPMGPWVADPATSRREALAIWDAYYPPDPAARAAFLRYLDRVDQFAPKHRRSFYRKHAFRVFEVTPTVEPERLVERLDALLGEEELRGIEVYRRERQPRVLEDFRRAALEAIDEVNAGLEPGRRVLGVLLLGSFAGGNAAPGSDLDYQVLTEDGGAAPVAQVIEAVDRRWAVLGHPEPPSPYQYALPPNRTLLHKMHREGYLLISPYEEATRALAPPDVQEMLRAPPAGLRGKLYEYAFTAYFWTAFRVLDLKSRS
;
A
#
# COMPACT_ATOMS: atom_id res chain seq x y z
N MET A 1 -31.93 17.16 8.40
CA MET A 1 -30.53 17.30 8.86
C MET A 1 -29.63 17.38 7.62
N SER A 2 -28.77 18.39 7.47
CA SER A 2 -27.99 18.57 6.23
C SER A 2 -26.83 17.56 6.13
N ALA A 3 -26.47 17.14 4.92
CA ALA A 3 -25.36 16.21 4.68
C ALA A 3 -24.03 16.66 5.30
N ARG A 4 -23.81 17.98 5.41
CA ARG A 4 -22.65 18.57 6.12
C ARG A 4 -22.66 18.27 7.63
N ARG A 5 -23.82 18.23 8.27
CA ARG A 5 -23.95 17.89 9.70
C ARG A 5 -23.75 16.39 9.97
N LEU A 6 -24.17 15.53 9.04
CA LEU A 6 -23.92 14.08 9.12
C LEU A 6 -22.45 13.75 8.87
N LEU A 7 -21.82 14.38 7.87
CA LEU A 7 -20.38 14.24 7.63
C LEU A 7 -19.58 14.78 8.81
N GLY A 8 -20.00 15.91 9.40
CA GLY A 8 -19.44 16.45 10.63
C GLY A 8 -19.58 15.49 11.81
N ALA A 9 -20.74 14.88 12.01
CA ALA A 9 -20.96 13.90 13.09
C ALA A 9 -20.13 12.62 12.91
N ALA A 10 -20.02 12.11 11.67
CA ALA A 10 -19.16 10.96 11.35
C ALA A 10 -17.67 11.29 11.55
N LEU A 11 -17.23 12.48 11.14
CA LEU A 11 -15.88 13.00 11.39
C LEU A 11 -15.63 13.22 12.89
N CYS A 12 -16.62 13.65 13.67
CA CYS A 12 -16.50 13.80 15.13
C CYS A 12 -16.43 12.44 15.85
N LEU A 13 -17.26 11.46 15.46
CA LEU A 13 -17.19 10.09 15.99
C LEU A 13 -15.87 9.41 15.64
N TRP A 14 -15.34 9.70 14.45
CA TRP A 14 -14.03 9.21 14.03
C TRP A 14 -12.87 9.97 14.70
N ALA A 15 -12.95 11.30 14.87
CA ALA A 15 -11.95 12.07 15.61
C ALA A 15 -11.92 11.69 17.10
N ALA A 16 -13.07 11.32 17.67
CA ALA A 16 -13.16 10.76 19.01
C ALA A 16 -12.51 9.37 19.09
N SER A 17 -12.65 8.54 18.05
CA SER A 17 -11.96 7.24 17.98
C SER A 17 -10.45 7.38 17.73
N ALA A 18 -10.03 8.40 16.99
CA ALA A 18 -8.63 8.76 16.77
C ALA A 18 -7.96 9.37 18.01
N SER A 19 -8.65 10.22 18.77
CA SER A 19 -8.14 10.77 20.05
C SER A 19 -7.96 9.68 21.12
N ALA A 20 -8.79 8.64 21.08
CA ALA A 20 -8.62 7.44 21.90
C ALA A 20 -7.43 6.55 21.47
N GLN A 21 -6.78 6.82 20.33
CA GLN A 21 -5.54 6.15 19.91
C GLN A 21 -4.29 6.76 20.58
N THR A 22 -4.37 7.99 21.08
CA THR A 22 -3.22 8.75 21.63
C THR A 22 -3.30 9.02 23.12
N GLY A 23 -4.40 8.66 23.80
CA GLY A 23 -4.54 8.86 25.25
C GLY A 23 -4.61 10.32 25.70
N SER A 24 -5.01 11.26 24.83
CA SER A 24 -5.08 12.69 25.17
C SER A 24 -6.50 13.25 25.28
N VAL A 25 -6.64 14.29 26.11
CA VAL A 25 -7.90 14.96 26.50
C VAL A 25 -8.43 15.88 25.38
N ARG A 26 -9.78 15.93 25.28
CA ARG A 26 -10.70 16.75 24.45
C ARG A 26 -10.10 17.73 23.42
N PRO A 27 -10.58 17.72 22.15
CA PRO A 27 -10.15 18.70 21.15
C PRO A 27 -10.91 20.03 21.27
N THR A 28 -10.17 21.14 21.30
CA THR A 28 -10.64 22.48 20.87
C THR A 28 -10.23 22.70 19.41
N LEU A 29 -11.20 23.05 18.55
CA LEU A 29 -11.00 23.33 17.12
C LEU A 29 -10.32 24.70 16.91
N PRO A 30 -9.24 24.82 16.11
CA PRO A 30 -8.87 26.07 15.47
C PRO A 30 -9.60 26.25 14.13
N ALA A 31 -9.79 27.51 13.75
CA ALA A 31 -10.49 27.93 12.54
C ALA A 31 -9.80 27.44 11.25
N LEU A 32 -10.60 26.94 10.32
CA LEU A 32 -10.20 26.52 8.96
C LEU A 32 -9.69 27.73 8.17
N GLN A 33 -8.37 27.86 8.02
CA GLN A 33 -7.76 28.60 6.91
C GLN A 33 -7.42 27.62 5.79
N SER A 34 -7.88 27.95 4.59
CA SER A 34 -7.73 27.17 3.36
C SER A 34 -6.26 27.07 2.93
N PHE A 35 -5.71 25.86 2.93
CA PHE A 35 -4.48 25.54 2.23
C PHE A 35 -4.80 25.11 0.79
N PRO A 36 -4.11 25.63 -0.24
CA PRO A 36 -4.21 25.08 -1.58
C PRO A 36 -3.49 23.73 -1.62
N VAL A 37 -4.26 22.65 -1.76
CA VAL A 37 -3.75 21.31 -2.10
C VAL A 37 -3.73 21.20 -3.62
N PRO A 38 -2.60 20.90 -4.27
CA PRO A 38 -2.61 20.54 -5.68
C PRO A 38 -3.37 19.21 -5.85
N VAL A 39 -4.57 19.28 -6.43
CA VAL A 39 -5.40 18.12 -6.75
C VAL A 39 -4.89 17.54 -8.07
N GLN A 40 -3.92 16.64 -7.98
CA GLN A 40 -3.72 15.59 -8.98
C GLN A 40 -3.90 14.26 -8.27
N GLY A 41 -5.13 13.77 -8.26
CA GLY A 41 -5.40 12.38 -7.90
C GLY A 41 -4.97 11.46 -9.05
N PRO A 42 -4.56 10.22 -8.78
CA PRO A 42 -4.25 9.27 -9.84
C PRO A 42 -5.52 8.93 -10.63
N SER A 43 -5.52 9.27 -11.91
CA SER A 43 -6.49 8.77 -12.89
C SER A 43 -6.12 7.32 -13.23
N PHE A 44 -6.78 6.36 -12.57
CA PHE A 44 -6.75 4.97 -12.99
C PHE A 44 -7.77 4.77 -14.12
N GLU A 45 -7.33 4.86 -15.38
CA GLU A 45 -8.11 4.34 -16.50
C GLU A 45 -8.07 2.81 -16.47
N PHE A 46 -9.18 2.18 -16.06
CA PHE A 46 -9.38 0.76 -16.31
C PHE A 46 -9.78 0.58 -17.79
N ARG A 47 -8.83 0.17 -18.63
CA ARG A 47 -9.16 -0.35 -19.96
C ARG A 47 -9.75 -1.75 -19.79
N PHE A 48 -11.06 -1.87 -20.02
CA PHE A 48 -11.71 -3.18 -20.18
C PHE A 48 -11.18 -3.82 -21.46
N ILE A 49 -10.46 -4.94 -21.33
CA ILE A 49 -10.19 -5.82 -22.47
C ILE A 49 -11.52 -6.50 -22.80
N ALA A 50 -12.10 -6.16 -23.95
CA ALA A 50 -13.26 -6.83 -24.51
C ALA A 50 -13.00 -8.34 -24.65
N PRO A 51 -14.02 -9.21 -24.51
CA PRO A 51 -13.82 -10.64 -24.74
C PRO A 51 -13.37 -10.86 -26.19
N LEU A 52 -12.20 -11.48 -26.35
CA LEU A 52 -11.72 -12.01 -27.62
C LEU A 52 -12.73 -13.04 -28.12
N GLN A 53 -13.58 -12.63 -29.07
CA GLN A 53 -14.28 -13.56 -29.94
C GLN A 53 -13.23 -14.19 -30.87
N GLY A 54 -12.76 -15.39 -30.54
CA GLY A 54 -11.96 -16.19 -31.44
C GLY A 54 -12.82 -16.69 -32.62
N PRO A 55 -12.30 -16.72 -33.86
CA PRO A 55 -13.00 -17.36 -34.96
C PRO A 55 -13.02 -18.88 -34.76
N ALA A 56 -14.13 -19.51 -35.11
CA ALA A 56 -14.29 -20.95 -35.15
C ALA A 56 -13.24 -21.59 -36.08
N LEU A 57 -12.53 -22.60 -35.60
CA LEU A 57 -11.71 -23.48 -36.45
C LEU A 57 -12.41 -24.82 -36.64
N PRO A 58 -12.41 -25.38 -37.87
CA PRO A 58 -13.06 -26.63 -38.19
C PRO A 58 -12.23 -27.85 -37.77
N ALA A 59 -12.94 -28.97 -37.68
CA ALA A 59 -12.47 -30.26 -37.23
C ALA A 59 -11.43 -30.95 -38.16
N ALA A 60 -10.67 -31.85 -37.51
CA ALA A 60 -9.98 -33.03 -38.05
C ALA A 60 -8.62 -32.86 -38.77
N ALA A 61 -7.56 -33.34 -38.11
CA ALA A 61 -6.61 -34.31 -38.70
C ALA A 61 -5.81 -35.03 -37.58
N LEU A 62 -5.68 -36.35 -37.74
CA LEU A 62 -5.07 -37.32 -36.84
C LEU A 62 -3.54 -37.42 -37.00
N LEU A 63 -2.81 -37.47 -35.86
CA LEU A 63 -1.60 -38.27 -35.52
C LEU A 63 -0.27 -38.09 -36.34
N PRO A 64 0.91 -38.61 -35.89
CA PRO A 64 1.27 -39.29 -34.63
C PRO A 64 2.57 -38.79 -33.91
N SER A 65 2.77 -39.36 -32.71
CA SER A 65 3.94 -39.33 -31.81
C SER A 65 5.34 -39.49 -32.43
N ALA A 66 6.33 -38.80 -31.85
CA ALA A 66 7.74 -39.23 -31.89
C ALA A 66 8.56 -38.80 -30.64
N LYS A 67 8.87 -39.81 -29.82
CA LYS A 67 10.12 -40.13 -29.09
C LYS A 67 10.96 -39.03 -28.40
N LEU A 68 11.11 -39.22 -27.08
CA LEU A 68 12.22 -38.80 -26.21
C LEU A 68 13.59 -39.30 -26.68
N ALA A 69 14.66 -38.50 -26.47
CA ALA A 69 15.92 -38.80 -25.73
C ALA A 69 16.85 -37.55 -25.72
N PRO A 70 18.03 -37.52 -25.05
CA PRO A 70 18.26 -36.78 -23.79
C PRO A 70 19.31 -35.65 -23.87
N ALA A 71 19.45 -34.91 -22.76
CA ALA A 71 20.39 -33.81 -22.52
C ALA A 71 21.88 -34.20 -22.58
N PRO A 72 22.78 -33.20 -22.69
CA PRO A 72 24.03 -33.24 -21.94
C PRO A 72 24.35 -31.95 -21.16
N GLN A 73 25.25 -32.13 -20.20
CA GLN A 73 25.63 -31.26 -19.09
C GLN A 73 26.67 -30.17 -19.46
N ALA A 74 26.65 -29.12 -18.64
CA ALA A 74 27.76 -28.33 -18.07
C ALA A 74 28.78 -27.61 -18.97
N ARG A 75 29.01 -26.32 -18.67
CA ARG A 75 30.36 -25.75 -18.45
C ARG A 75 30.32 -24.40 -17.73
N THR A 76 31.04 -24.35 -16.63
CA THR A 76 31.47 -23.21 -15.81
C THR A 76 32.53 -22.38 -16.53
N PHE A 77 32.52 -21.05 -16.38
CA PHE A 77 33.72 -20.22 -16.54
C PHE A 77 33.74 -19.07 -15.53
N VAL A 78 34.87 -18.94 -14.85
CA VAL A 78 35.29 -17.83 -13.97
C VAL A 78 36.52 -17.19 -14.62
N ALA A 79 36.58 -15.86 -14.71
CA ALA A 79 37.81 -15.06 -14.66
C ALA A 79 37.55 -13.54 -14.58
N ALA A 80 37.81 -12.96 -13.39
CA ALA A 80 38.61 -11.78 -13.02
C ALA A 80 38.89 -10.55 -13.95
N PRO A 81 39.31 -9.39 -13.36
CA PRO A 81 39.02 -8.01 -13.81
C PRO A 81 40.19 -7.27 -14.46
N VAL A 82 39.93 -6.08 -15.06
CA VAL A 82 40.96 -5.13 -15.50
C VAL A 82 40.59 -3.68 -15.11
N PHE A 83 41.52 -2.99 -14.46
CA PHE A 83 41.52 -1.57 -14.07
C PHE A 83 42.00 -0.66 -15.21
N ALA A 84 41.44 0.55 -15.36
CA ALA A 84 42.14 1.74 -15.89
C ALA A 84 41.41 3.08 -15.57
N ILE A 85 42.15 4.05 -15.00
CA ILE A 85 41.93 5.52 -14.89
C ILE A 85 43.36 6.12 -15.07
N PRO A 86 43.70 7.34 -15.61
CA PRO A 86 43.07 8.66 -15.36
C PRO A 86 43.21 9.81 -16.42
N ALA A 87 42.55 10.98 -16.18
CA ALA A 87 43.05 12.39 -16.30
C ALA A 87 41.88 13.43 -16.17
N ARG A 88 41.75 14.24 -15.10
CA ARG A 88 42.18 15.65 -14.80
C ARG A 88 41.54 16.83 -15.61
N SER A 89 40.60 17.56 -14.96
CA SER A 89 40.34 19.03 -14.73
C SER A 89 40.89 20.16 -15.66
N PRO A 90 40.42 21.46 -15.66
CA PRO A 90 39.83 22.24 -14.52
C PRO A 90 38.77 23.41 -14.78
N GLU A 91 38.33 24.07 -13.68
CA GLU A 91 37.83 25.48 -13.41
C GLU A 91 36.34 25.97 -13.52
N ALA A 92 35.74 26.25 -12.33
CA ALA A 92 34.91 27.36 -11.74
C ALA A 92 33.85 28.21 -12.55
N PRO A 93 32.90 28.99 -11.93
CA PRO A 93 32.75 29.42 -10.51
C PRO A 93 31.33 29.35 -9.85
N LEU A 94 31.31 29.71 -8.56
CA LEU A 94 30.22 29.72 -7.56
C LEU A 94 29.06 30.69 -7.86
N ALA A 95 27.83 30.27 -7.55
CA ALA A 95 26.67 31.15 -7.31
C ALA A 95 26.12 30.96 -5.89
N VAL A 96 26.04 32.07 -5.14
CA VAL A 96 25.44 32.20 -3.82
C VAL A 96 23.94 32.43 -4.00
N VAL A 97 23.09 31.62 -3.36
CA VAL A 97 21.65 31.94 -3.21
C VAL A 97 21.27 31.85 -1.73
N GLN A 98 20.76 32.96 -1.21
CA GLN A 98 20.29 33.17 0.15
C GLN A 98 18.99 32.39 0.41
N LEU A 99 18.87 31.80 1.61
CA LEU A 99 17.60 31.32 2.16
C LEU A 99 17.09 32.34 3.18
N GLU A 100 16.11 33.15 2.79
CA GLU A 100 15.25 33.89 3.71
C GLU A 100 13.90 33.17 3.84
N GLY A 101 13.42 33.04 5.08
CA GLY A 101 12.02 32.68 5.35
C GLY A 101 11.86 31.54 6.35
N LEU A 102 12.06 31.83 7.63
CA LEU A 102 11.36 31.20 8.77
C LEU A 102 11.68 32.05 10.03
N GLN A 103 10.97 33.18 10.18
CA GLN A 103 11.03 34.06 11.35
C GLN A 103 9.65 34.22 12.00
N ASP A 104 8.87 33.14 12.16
CA ASP A 104 7.64 33.21 12.96
C ASP A 104 7.78 32.40 14.26
N PRO A 105 8.00 33.07 15.41
CA PRO A 105 8.04 32.44 16.73
C PRO A 105 6.76 31.70 17.11
N LYS A 106 5.59 32.07 16.53
CA LYS A 106 4.30 31.44 16.86
C LYS A 106 4.17 30.03 16.27
N ALA A 107 4.90 29.73 15.19
CA ALA A 107 4.97 28.39 14.62
C ALA A 107 5.76 27.42 15.52
N VAL A 108 6.69 27.94 16.34
CA VAL A 108 7.51 27.14 17.27
C VAL A 108 6.72 26.74 18.51
N ASP A 109 5.84 27.61 19.02
CA ASP A 109 4.99 27.32 20.19
C ASP A 109 3.92 26.25 19.90
N ALA A 110 3.40 26.20 18.66
CA ALA A 110 2.43 25.19 18.24
C ALA A 110 3.05 23.78 18.09
N VAL A 111 4.35 23.70 17.81
CA VAL A 111 5.11 22.43 17.77
C VAL A 111 5.39 21.93 19.18
N TRP A 112 5.66 22.83 20.13
CA TRP A 112 5.95 22.49 21.53
C TRP A 112 4.74 21.98 22.32
N LEU A 113 3.54 22.51 22.06
CA LEU A 113 2.30 22.03 22.69
C LEU A 113 1.93 20.59 22.26
N ASN A 114 2.34 20.14 21.07
CA ASN A 114 2.14 18.77 20.60
C ASN A 114 3.17 17.78 21.16
N ALA A 115 4.34 18.25 21.61
CA ALA A 115 5.41 17.39 22.16
C ALA A 115 5.10 16.91 23.59
N ARG A 116 4.28 17.64 24.36
CA ARG A 116 3.86 17.25 25.72
C ARG A 116 2.83 16.09 25.77
N ALA A 117 2.29 15.67 24.64
CA ALA A 117 1.19 14.70 24.57
C ALA A 117 1.61 13.26 24.27
N ALA A 118 2.88 12.88 24.46
CA ALA A 118 3.31 11.49 24.23
C ALA A 118 4.30 11.00 25.29
N PRO A 119 3.97 9.88 25.96
CA PRO A 119 4.95 8.85 26.20
C PRO A 119 4.47 7.54 25.55
N ILE A 120 5.20 7.10 24.53
CA ILE A 120 5.37 5.66 24.28
C ILE A 120 6.86 5.47 24.17
N VAL A 121 7.44 5.24 25.33
CA VAL A 121 8.81 4.79 25.55
C VAL A 121 8.63 3.52 26.38
N GLU A 122 9.28 2.42 25.99
CA GLU A 122 9.22 1.15 26.72
C GLU A 122 9.65 1.38 28.19
N ALA A 123 9.09 0.60 29.12
CA ALA A 123 9.02 0.93 30.55
C ALA A 123 10.37 1.18 31.26
N ASP A 124 11.50 0.79 30.65
CA ASP A 124 12.83 1.03 31.20
C ASP A 124 13.42 2.40 30.80
N ASP A 125 12.94 3.00 29.71
CA ASP A 125 13.42 4.30 29.20
C ASP A 125 12.50 5.47 29.60
N ALA A 126 11.32 5.20 30.17
CA ALA A 126 10.31 6.23 30.51
C ALA A 126 10.70 7.06 31.75
N VAL A 127 11.47 6.49 32.68
CA VAL A 127 11.89 7.15 33.92
C VAL A 127 13.04 8.15 33.66
N GLU A 128 13.93 7.86 32.70
CA GLU A 128 15.06 8.76 32.38
C GLU A 128 14.67 9.97 31.50
N VAL A 129 13.58 9.86 30.73
CA VAL A 129 13.10 10.96 29.86
C VAL A 129 12.47 12.10 30.67
N GLU A 130 11.83 11.79 31.80
CA GLU A 130 11.19 12.79 32.66
C GLU A 130 12.22 13.60 33.46
N GLU A 131 13.34 12.99 33.87
CA GLU A 131 14.49 13.68 34.51
C GLU A 131 15.24 14.59 33.53
N ALA A 132 15.42 14.16 32.27
CA ALA A 132 16.11 14.96 31.26
C ALA A 132 15.33 16.23 30.85
N LEU A 133 13.99 16.17 30.84
CA LEU A 133 13.13 17.31 30.51
C LEU A 133 13.08 18.39 31.61
N GLN A 134 13.46 18.06 32.84
CA GLN A 134 13.54 19.03 33.93
C GLN A 134 14.90 19.78 33.98
N ALA A 135 15.95 19.26 33.33
CA ALA A 135 17.32 19.74 33.52
C ALA A 135 17.78 20.84 32.52
N GLU A 136 17.21 20.95 31.31
CA GLU A 136 17.75 21.85 30.28
C GLU A 136 16.86 23.09 30.01
N ARG A 137 17.34 24.26 30.44
CA ARG A 137 16.70 25.55 30.18
C ARG A 137 16.86 26.01 28.71
N PRO A 138 15.85 26.67 28.11
CA PRO A 138 15.80 27.02 26.67
C PRO A 138 16.88 27.98 26.15
N GLY A 139 17.65 28.63 27.03
CA GLY A 139 18.55 29.74 26.66
C GLY A 139 19.91 29.34 26.06
N ARG A 140 20.34 28.08 26.17
CA ARG A 140 21.68 27.65 25.69
C ARG A 140 21.72 27.25 24.21
N LEU A 141 20.62 26.72 23.66
CA LEU A 141 20.55 26.23 22.28
C LEU A 141 20.67 27.36 21.23
N LEU A 142 20.19 28.56 21.54
CA LEU A 142 20.27 29.72 20.64
C LEU A 142 21.67 30.37 20.58
N ARG A 143 22.58 30.08 21.54
CA ARG A 143 23.96 30.63 21.53
C ARG A 143 24.99 29.77 20.79
N ALA A 144 24.66 28.51 20.46
CA ALA A 144 25.62 27.59 19.82
C ALA A 144 25.66 27.69 18.28
N LEU A 145 24.63 28.28 17.66
CA LEU A 145 24.48 28.36 16.20
C LEU A 145 25.65 29.00 15.42
N PRO A 146 26.39 30.01 15.93
CA PRO A 146 27.53 30.59 15.18
C PRO A 146 28.79 29.73 15.18
N SER A 147 28.93 28.78 16.11
CA SER A 147 30.17 27.98 16.28
C SER A 147 30.25 26.75 15.36
N LEU A 148 29.13 26.33 14.77
CA LEU A 148 29.06 25.21 13.82
C LEU A 148 29.50 25.58 12.39
N ARG A 149 29.78 26.86 12.10
CA ARG A 149 30.10 27.34 10.75
C ARG A 149 31.59 27.35 10.40
N ARG A 150 32.49 26.95 11.31
CA ARG A 150 33.96 27.04 11.12
C ARG A 150 34.73 25.72 11.10
N ALA A 151 34.08 24.57 11.19
CA ALA A 151 34.77 23.27 11.11
C ALA A 151 34.53 22.60 9.75
N SER A 152 35.12 23.13 8.69
CA SER A 152 35.31 22.38 7.44
C SER A 152 36.56 22.88 6.73
N ALA A 153 37.68 22.27 7.08
CA ALA A 153 38.89 22.30 6.28
C ALA A 153 39.58 20.94 6.40
N ALA A 154 39.88 20.34 5.25
CA ALA A 154 40.51 19.04 5.00
C ALA A 154 39.59 17.80 5.15
N ALA A 155 39.04 17.34 4.02
CA ALA A 155 38.40 16.04 3.89
C ALA A 155 39.34 15.04 3.16
N PRO A 156 39.58 13.84 3.70
CA PRO A 156 40.14 12.72 2.96
C PRO A 156 39.08 12.10 2.02
N LYS A 157 39.55 11.54 0.90
CA LYS A 157 38.73 10.85 -0.10
C LYS A 157 38.18 9.53 0.45
N GLY A 158 36.92 9.55 0.86
CA GLY A 158 36.11 8.40 1.22
C GLY A 158 34.88 8.90 1.99
N PRO A 159 33.67 8.34 1.80
CA PRO A 159 32.54 8.74 2.61
C PRO A 159 32.89 8.45 4.08
N PRO A 160 32.81 9.43 4.99
CA PRO A 160 32.98 9.14 6.40
C PRO A 160 31.91 8.10 6.77
N ALA A 161 32.33 7.04 7.47
CA ALA A 161 31.38 6.14 8.11
C ALA A 161 30.40 7.02 8.90
N PRO A 162 29.07 6.84 8.75
CA PRO A 162 28.11 7.69 9.43
C PRO A 162 28.39 7.63 10.92
N GLY A 163 28.81 8.76 11.49
CA GLY A 163 29.06 8.88 12.92
C GLY A 163 27.79 8.53 13.70
N PRO A 164 27.91 8.18 15.00
CA PRO A 164 26.75 7.88 15.83
C PRO A 164 25.79 9.08 15.82
N ARG A 165 24.58 8.88 15.26
CA ARG A 165 23.55 9.92 15.15
C ARG A 165 23.18 10.43 16.53
N SER A 166 22.96 11.75 16.66
CA SER A 166 22.55 12.33 17.93
C SER A 166 21.14 11.89 18.31
N ARG A 167 20.79 12.01 19.60
CA ARG A 167 19.43 11.73 20.08
C ARG A 167 18.40 12.63 19.39
N LEU A 168 18.76 13.89 19.11
CA LEU A 168 17.90 14.85 18.43
C LEU A 168 17.60 14.43 16.98
N ASP A 169 18.61 13.95 16.25
CA ASP A 169 18.43 13.49 14.88
C ASP A 169 17.44 12.32 14.80
N ARG A 170 17.56 11.35 15.72
CA ARG A 170 16.61 10.22 15.82
C ARG A 170 15.19 10.69 16.14
N PHE A 171 15.03 11.69 17.00
CA PHE A 171 13.72 12.26 17.31
C PHE A 171 13.09 12.96 16.10
N VAL A 172 13.86 13.79 15.39
CA VAL A 172 13.40 14.50 14.19
C VAL A 172 13.02 13.50 13.09
N GLU A 173 13.83 12.48 12.83
CA GLU A 173 13.53 11.40 11.88
C GLU A 173 12.23 10.66 12.24
N SER A 174 12.01 10.38 13.52
CA SER A 174 10.80 9.71 14.01
C SER A 174 9.56 10.59 13.83
N LEU A 175 9.67 11.90 14.09
CA LEU A 175 8.58 12.85 13.90
C LEU A 175 8.24 12.99 12.41
N GLN A 176 9.24 13.11 11.54
CA GLN A 176 9.04 13.14 10.08
C GLN A 176 8.36 11.86 9.60
N ALA A 177 8.84 10.69 10.02
CA ALA A 177 8.23 9.41 9.68
C ALA A 177 6.75 9.33 10.11
N LYS A 178 6.43 9.83 11.31
CA LYS A 178 5.05 9.91 11.79
C LYS A 178 4.19 10.83 10.91
N LEU A 179 4.66 12.03 10.59
CA LEU A 179 3.93 12.96 9.73
C LEU A 179 3.67 12.39 8.34
N ILE A 180 4.66 11.70 7.76
CA ILE A 180 4.55 11.01 6.48
C ILE A 180 3.48 9.91 6.57
N TYR A 181 3.53 9.07 7.61
CA TYR A 181 2.54 8.03 7.87
C TYR A 181 1.11 8.61 7.97
N GLU A 182 0.92 9.66 8.76
CA GLU A 182 -0.41 10.29 8.94
C GLU A 182 -0.91 10.91 7.64
N ARG A 183 -0.04 11.59 6.89
CA ARG A 183 -0.39 12.18 5.59
C ARG A 183 -0.90 11.12 4.62
N PHE A 184 -0.19 9.98 4.51
CA PHE A 184 -0.64 8.91 3.63
C PHE A 184 -1.88 8.20 4.14
N SER A 185 -2.01 8.01 5.46
CA SER A 185 -3.23 7.46 6.06
C SER A 185 -4.43 8.32 5.72
N TRP A 186 -4.30 9.65 5.79
CA TRP A 186 -5.34 10.59 5.41
C TRP A 186 -5.66 10.58 3.92
N SER A 187 -4.64 10.53 3.06
CA SER A 187 -4.82 10.45 1.61
C SER A 187 -5.56 9.17 1.22
N SER A 188 -5.15 8.03 1.78
CA SER A 188 -5.81 6.75 1.60
C SER A 188 -7.24 6.79 2.11
N LEU A 189 -7.47 7.30 3.33
CA LEU A 189 -8.80 7.41 3.90
C LEU A 189 -9.69 8.29 3.03
N TRP A 190 -9.18 9.43 2.57
CA TRP A 190 -9.89 10.31 1.68
C TRP A 190 -10.28 9.61 0.38
N TYR A 191 -9.39 8.81 -0.23
CA TYR A 191 -9.72 8.01 -1.41
C TYR A 191 -10.86 7.02 -1.13
N TYR A 192 -10.83 6.32 0.01
CA TYR A 192 -11.88 5.39 0.42
C TYR A 192 -13.22 6.07 0.75
N LEU A 193 -13.21 7.31 1.23
CA LEU A 193 -14.43 8.06 1.50
C LEU A 193 -14.96 8.73 0.22
N SER A 194 -14.12 9.38 -0.59
CA SER A 194 -14.59 10.17 -1.73
C SER A 194 -14.98 9.32 -2.96
N HIS A 195 -14.13 8.38 -3.38
CA HIS A 195 -14.28 7.72 -4.68
C HIS A 195 -15.05 6.40 -4.58
N ARG A 196 -14.84 5.64 -3.51
CA ARG A 196 -15.42 4.30 -3.37
C ARG A 196 -16.95 4.30 -3.27
N PRO A 197 -17.63 5.23 -2.57
CA PRO A 197 -19.08 5.27 -2.55
C PRO A 197 -19.68 5.45 -3.93
N ALA A 198 -19.14 6.38 -4.74
CA ALA A 198 -19.62 6.58 -6.11
C ALA A 198 -19.49 5.30 -6.95
N LYS A 199 -18.32 4.66 -6.92
CA LYS A 199 -18.08 3.39 -7.63
C LYS A 199 -19.01 2.26 -7.19
N HIS A 200 -19.24 2.12 -5.88
CA HIS A 200 -20.12 1.06 -5.35
C HIS A 200 -21.59 1.35 -5.62
N HIS A 201 -21.98 2.61 -5.61
CA HIS A 201 -23.32 3.03 -6.00
C HIS A 201 -23.59 2.76 -7.49
N GLU A 202 -22.63 3.05 -8.36
CA GLU A 202 -22.70 2.69 -9.78
C GLU A 202 -22.80 1.17 -9.98
N THR A 203 -22.01 0.40 -9.24
CA THR A 203 -22.07 -1.08 -9.28
C THR A 203 -23.45 -1.59 -8.85
N LEU A 204 -24.02 -1.01 -7.78
CA LEU A 204 -25.36 -1.34 -7.30
C LEU A 204 -26.42 -1.06 -8.37
N ARG A 205 -26.40 0.14 -8.98
CA ARG A 205 -27.31 0.49 -10.08
C ARG A 205 -27.19 -0.44 -11.27
N ARG A 206 -25.96 -0.84 -11.61
CA ARG A 206 -25.72 -1.81 -12.68
C ARG A 206 -26.37 -3.16 -12.35
N TRP A 207 -26.18 -3.68 -11.13
CA TRP A 207 -26.83 -4.92 -10.73
C TRP A 207 -28.35 -4.85 -10.73
N GLU A 208 -28.91 -3.72 -10.25
CA GLU A 208 -30.36 -3.48 -10.30
C GLU A 208 -30.88 -3.48 -11.73
N ALA A 209 -30.15 -2.85 -12.66
CA ALA A 209 -30.50 -2.83 -14.08
C ALA A 209 -30.39 -4.22 -14.73
N GLU A 210 -29.31 -4.95 -14.48
CA GLU A 210 -29.04 -6.30 -15.02
C GLU A 210 -30.08 -7.33 -14.56
N THR A 211 -30.60 -7.17 -13.33
CA THR A 211 -31.54 -8.10 -12.71
C THR A 211 -33.00 -7.64 -12.78
N LYS A 212 -33.28 -6.53 -13.46
CA LYS A 212 -34.64 -5.99 -13.54
C LYS A 212 -35.58 -7.01 -14.20
N GLY A 213 -36.57 -7.48 -13.45
CA GLY A 213 -37.56 -8.46 -13.92
C GLY A 213 -37.04 -9.90 -14.02
N ARG A 214 -35.88 -10.21 -13.43
CA ARG A 214 -35.30 -11.57 -13.37
C ARG A 214 -35.15 -12.03 -11.92
N SER A 215 -35.09 -13.34 -11.71
CA SER A 215 -34.70 -13.88 -10.41
C SER A 215 -33.23 -13.57 -10.14
N ARG A 216 -32.89 -13.40 -8.86
CA ARG A 216 -31.52 -13.14 -8.41
C ARG A 216 -31.29 -13.79 -7.05
N ALA A 217 -30.05 -14.20 -6.82
CA ALA A 217 -29.61 -14.86 -5.60
C ALA A 217 -29.84 -14.00 -4.37
N VAL A 218 -29.51 -12.70 -4.45
CA VAL A 218 -29.61 -11.79 -3.32
C VAL A 218 -30.73 -10.79 -3.55
N GLN A 219 -31.70 -10.77 -2.64
CA GLN A 219 -32.83 -9.83 -2.71
C GLN A 219 -32.41 -8.42 -2.30
N ASP A 220 -31.63 -8.29 -1.23
CA ASP A 220 -31.10 -7.00 -0.74
C ASP A 220 -29.68 -6.74 -1.26
N LEU A 221 -29.59 -6.23 -2.49
CA LEU A 221 -28.31 -5.91 -3.15
C LEU A 221 -27.54 -4.79 -2.45
N GLU A 222 -28.24 -3.79 -1.90
CA GLU A 222 -27.62 -2.72 -1.12
C GLU A 222 -27.03 -3.28 0.18
N GLY A 223 -27.78 -4.11 0.89
CA GLY A 223 -27.35 -4.75 2.13
C GLY A 223 -26.11 -5.61 1.96
N VAL A 224 -26.07 -6.51 0.96
CA VAL A 224 -24.88 -7.34 0.72
C VAL A 224 -23.65 -6.49 0.36
N MET A 225 -23.82 -5.43 -0.44
CA MET A 225 -22.74 -4.50 -0.81
C MET A 225 -22.19 -3.78 0.43
N LEU A 226 -23.07 -3.25 1.27
CA LEU A 226 -22.68 -2.54 2.49
C LEU A 226 -22.02 -3.48 3.50
N ALA A 227 -22.60 -4.65 3.73
CA ALA A 227 -22.10 -5.64 4.67
C ALA A 227 -20.72 -6.15 4.27
N TRP A 228 -20.53 -6.55 3.01
CA TRP A 228 -19.22 -7.00 2.57
C TRP A 228 -18.20 -5.87 2.65
N ARG A 229 -18.55 -4.65 2.23
CA ARG A 229 -17.58 -3.55 2.21
C ARG A 229 -17.19 -3.14 3.62
N ALA A 230 -18.10 -3.16 4.58
CA ALA A 230 -17.78 -2.83 5.96
C ALA A 230 -17.01 -3.96 6.66
N LYS A 231 -17.47 -5.21 6.55
CA LYS A 231 -16.83 -6.39 7.19
C LYS A 231 -15.49 -6.76 6.58
N ALA A 232 -15.23 -6.32 5.35
CA ALA A 232 -13.91 -6.41 4.73
C ALA A 232 -12.86 -5.52 5.43
N TYR A 233 -13.26 -4.58 6.30
CA TYR A 233 -12.37 -3.62 6.92
C TYR A 233 -12.38 -3.72 8.45
N MET A 234 -11.20 -3.67 9.03
CA MET A 234 -11.03 -3.67 10.48
C MET A 234 -10.59 -2.29 10.95
N GLY A 235 -11.28 -1.75 11.95
CA GLY A 235 -10.83 -0.89 13.08
C GLY A 235 -9.83 0.26 12.91
N VAL A 236 -8.84 0.11 12.04
CA VAL A 236 -7.69 0.99 11.85
C VAL A 236 -7.50 1.20 10.35
N HIS A 237 -7.46 2.46 9.95
CA HIS A 237 -7.05 2.83 8.59
C HIS A 237 -5.54 3.08 8.56
N GLN A 238 -4.88 2.61 7.51
CA GLN A 238 -3.44 2.78 7.29
C GLN A 238 -3.17 3.37 5.91
N PRO A 239 -1.93 3.81 5.61
CA PRO A 239 -1.56 4.32 4.29
C PRO A 239 -1.92 3.39 3.13
N MET A 240 -1.68 2.09 3.31
CA MET A 240 -1.98 1.06 2.30
C MET A 240 -3.45 0.60 2.31
N GLY A 241 -4.29 1.33 3.04
CA GLY A 241 -5.72 1.07 3.17
C GLY A 241 -6.10 0.56 4.56
N PRO A 242 -7.37 0.17 4.72
CA PRO A 242 -7.88 -0.36 5.97
C PRO A 242 -7.20 -1.68 6.35
N TRP A 243 -6.96 -1.83 7.64
CA TRP A 243 -6.44 -3.06 8.20
C TRP A 243 -7.34 -4.25 7.85
N VAL A 244 -6.72 -5.40 7.59
CA VAL A 244 -7.41 -6.65 7.24
C VAL A 244 -7.33 -7.64 8.39
N ALA A 245 -8.47 -8.24 8.71
CA ALA A 245 -8.57 -9.26 9.75
C ALA A 245 -7.70 -10.49 9.43
N ASP A 246 -7.44 -11.31 10.43
CA ASP A 246 -6.85 -12.63 10.20
C ASP A 246 -7.78 -13.50 9.29
N PRO A 247 -7.24 -14.55 8.65
CA PRO A 247 -8.03 -15.41 7.76
C PRO A 247 -9.25 -16.04 8.43
N ALA A 248 -9.15 -16.48 9.69
CA ALA A 248 -10.26 -17.13 10.37
C ALA A 248 -11.41 -16.15 10.65
N THR A 249 -11.09 -14.92 11.06
CA THR A 249 -12.08 -13.84 11.14
C THR A 249 -12.69 -13.53 9.78
N SER A 250 -11.87 -13.35 8.74
CA SER A 250 -12.36 -13.08 7.38
C SER A 250 -13.32 -14.16 6.89
N ARG A 251 -13.01 -15.45 7.15
CA ARG A 251 -13.86 -16.60 6.82
C ARG A 251 -15.20 -16.53 7.55
N ARG A 252 -15.16 -16.29 8.86
CA ARG A 252 -16.37 -16.18 9.70
C ARG A 252 -17.28 -15.04 9.24
N GLU A 253 -16.72 -13.87 8.95
CA GLU A 253 -17.51 -12.72 8.48
C GLU A 253 -18.09 -12.97 7.08
N ALA A 254 -17.37 -13.66 6.19
CA ALA A 254 -17.91 -14.07 4.90
C ALA A 254 -19.11 -15.03 5.08
N LEU A 255 -19.02 -16.01 5.98
CA LEU A 255 -20.16 -16.87 6.32
C LEU A 255 -21.34 -16.09 6.89
N ALA A 256 -21.09 -15.12 7.77
CA ALA A 256 -22.15 -14.29 8.34
C ALA A 256 -22.89 -13.45 7.28
N ILE A 257 -22.17 -12.94 6.27
CA ILE A 257 -22.79 -12.24 5.14
C ILE A 257 -23.62 -13.20 4.30
N TRP A 258 -23.07 -14.38 3.99
CA TRP A 258 -23.79 -15.41 3.24
C TRP A 258 -25.11 -15.76 3.92
N ASP A 259 -25.05 -16.14 5.19
CA ASP A 259 -26.21 -16.59 5.97
C ASP A 259 -27.27 -15.48 6.16
N ALA A 260 -26.88 -14.19 6.03
CA ALA A 260 -27.80 -13.06 6.16
C ALA A 260 -28.49 -12.66 4.85
N TYR A 261 -27.82 -12.82 3.69
CA TYR A 261 -28.28 -12.23 2.42
C TYR A 261 -28.58 -13.23 1.31
N TYR A 262 -28.07 -14.45 1.38
CA TYR A 262 -28.29 -15.48 0.36
C TYR A 262 -29.46 -16.40 0.74
N PRO A 263 -30.05 -17.13 -0.23
CA PRO A 263 -31.14 -18.05 0.04
C PRO A 263 -30.69 -19.14 1.02
N PRO A 264 -31.57 -19.63 1.91
CA PRO A 264 -31.28 -20.73 2.82
C PRO A 264 -31.31 -22.09 2.08
N ASP A 265 -30.59 -22.19 0.96
CA ASP A 265 -30.41 -23.42 0.18
C ASP A 265 -29.17 -24.19 0.69
N PRO A 266 -29.34 -25.41 1.23
CA PRO A 266 -28.23 -26.25 1.69
C PRO A 266 -27.20 -26.54 0.59
N ALA A 267 -27.62 -26.68 -0.67
CA ALA A 267 -26.71 -27.01 -1.78
C ALA A 267 -25.80 -25.82 -2.12
N ALA A 268 -26.37 -24.62 -2.31
CA ALA A 268 -25.61 -23.39 -2.50
C ALA A 268 -24.69 -23.08 -1.32
N ARG A 269 -25.18 -23.28 -0.08
CA ARG A 269 -24.35 -23.09 1.12
C ARG A 269 -23.16 -24.05 1.17
N ALA A 270 -23.37 -25.33 0.83
CA ALA A 270 -22.29 -26.31 0.73
C ALA A 270 -21.28 -25.96 -0.36
N ALA A 271 -21.74 -25.46 -1.51
CA ALA A 271 -20.86 -24.96 -2.58
C ALA A 271 -20.03 -23.76 -2.14
N PHE A 272 -20.61 -22.84 -1.36
CA PHE A 272 -19.88 -21.71 -0.80
C PHE A 272 -18.80 -22.15 0.21
N LEU A 273 -19.10 -23.16 1.04
CA LEU A 273 -18.08 -23.73 1.95
C LEU A 273 -16.92 -24.35 1.17
N ARG A 274 -17.20 -25.14 0.12
CA ARG A 274 -16.14 -25.68 -0.77
C ARG A 274 -15.31 -24.57 -1.40
N TYR A 275 -15.97 -23.48 -1.83
CA TYR A 275 -15.26 -22.31 -2.35
C TYR A 275 -14.31 -21.71 -1.31
N LEU A 276 -14.76 -21.49 -0.07
CA LEU A 276 -13.89 -20.99 1.00
C LEU A 276 -12.75 -21.97 1.32
N ASP A 277 -12.97 -23.28 1.23
CA ASP A 277 -11.91 -24.27 1.41
C ASP A 277 -10.85 -24.18 0.30
N ARG A 278 -11.26 -23.93 -0.94
CA ARG A 278 -10.32 -23.61 -2.04
C ARG A 278 -9.55 -22.32 -1.75
N VAL A 279 -10.20 -21.30 -1.20
CA VAL A 279 -9.52 -20.05 -0.78
C VAL A 279 -8.49 -20.32 0.32
N ASP A 280 -8.81 -21.14 1.32
CA ASP A 280 -7.90 -21.51 2.42
C ASP A 280 -6.63 -22.22 1.91
N GLN A 281 -6.78 -23.08 0.89
CA GLN A 281 -5.65 -23.78 0.27
C GLN A 281 -4.80 -22.86 -0.61
N PHE A 282 -5.44 -21.92 -1.29
CA PHE A 282 -4.79 -21.06 -2.27
C PHE A 282 -4.12 -19.81 -1.67
N ALA A 283 -4.69 -19.25 -0.61
CA ALA A 283 -4.24 -17.99 -0.02
C ALA A 283 -3.05 -18.21 0.94
N PRO A 284 -1.92 -17.50 0.76
CA PRO A 284 -0.81 -17.59 1.71
C PRO A 284 -1.23 -17.14 3.11
N LYS A 285 -0.94 -17.94 4.14
CA LYS A 285 -1.37 -17.67 5.54
C LYS A 285 -0.95 -16.30 6.07
N HIS A 286 0.20 -15.78 5.61
CA HIS A 286 0.74 -14.49 6.02
C HIS A 286 0.20 -13.29 5.20
N ARG A 287 -0.62 -13.52 4.16
CA ARG A 287 -1.19 -12.46 3.30
C ARG A 287 -2.70 -12.33 3.54
N ARG A 288 -3.05 -11.56 4.58
CA ARG A 288 -4.44 -11.38 5.02
C ARG A 288 -5.29 -10.67 3.98
N SER A 289 -4.75 -9.62 3.37
CA SER A 289 -5.41 -8.85 2.32
C SER A 289 -5.76 -9.73 1.12
N PHE A 290 -4.88 -10.67 0.78
CA PHE A 290 -5.09 -11.65 -0.28
C PHE A 290 -6.20 -12.62 0.08
N TYR A 291 -6.13 -13.24 1.26
CA TYR A 291 -7.20 -14.11 1.75
C TYR A 291 -8.56 -13.41 1.69
N ARG A 292 -8.66 -12.21 2.29
CA ARG A 292 -9.89 -11.42 2.31
C ARG A 292 -10.39 -11.11 0.90
N LYS A 293 -9.50 -10.66 0.00
CA LYS A 293 -9.87 -10.35 -1.40
C LYS A 293 -10.55 -11.54 -2.06
N HIS A 294 -10.04 -12.75 -1.85
CA HIS A 294 -10.63 -13.97 -2.40
C HIS A 294 -11.89 -14.39 -1.65
N ALA A 295 -11.88 -14.48 -0.32
CA ALA A 295 -13.06 -14.88 0.45
C ALA A 295 -14.30 -14.00 0.18
N PHE A 296 -14.10 -12.71 -0.09
CA PHE A 296 -15.18 -11.76 -0.36
C PHE A 296 -15.49 -11.59 -1.87
N ARG A 297 -14.69 -12.17 -2.79
CA ARG A 297 -14.92 -12.09 -4.25
C ARG A 297 -16.28 -12.67 -4.63
N VAL A 298 -16.77 -13.67 -3.89
CA VAL A 298 -18.10 -14.26 -4.09
C VAL A 298 -19.20 -13.21 -4.10
N PHE A 299 -19.13 -12.23 -3.21
CA PHE A 299 -20.16 -11.20 -3.08
C PHE A 299 -20.12 -10.22 -4.24
N GLU A 300 -19.01 -10.10 -4.95
CA GLU A 300 -18.94 -9.24 -6.14
C GLU A 300 -19.59 -9.86 -7.38
N VAL A 301 -19.62 -11.19 -7.46
CA VAL A 301 -19.89 -11.90 -8.73
C VAL A 301 -21.11 -12.82 -8.71
N THR A 302 -21.75 -12.99 -7.54
CA THR A 302 -22.92 -13.87 -7.36
C THR A 302 -24.24 -13.19 -6.99
N PRO A 303 -24.33 -11.93 -6.49
CA PRO A 303 -25.62 -11.36 -6.09
C PRO A 303 -26.68 -11.34 -7.20
N THR A 304 -26.26 -11.15 -8.44
CA THR A 304 -27.13 -11.03 -9.63
C THR A 304 -27.36 -12.35 -10.36
N VAL A 305 -26.75 -13.44 -9.89
CA VAL A 305 -26.90 -14.77 -10.50
C VAL A 305 -28.27 -15.34 -10.13
N GLU A 306 -28.90 -16.07 -11.04
CA GLU A 306 -30.15 -16.79 -10.76
C GLU A 306 -29.92 -17.82 -9.63
N PRO A 307 -30.82 -17.95 -8.64
CA PRO A 307 -30.63 -18.85 -7.50
C PRO A 307 -30.25 -20.28 -7.88
N GLU A 308 -30.85 -20.80 -8.96
CA GLU A 308 -30.65 -22.16 -9.46
C GLU A 308 -29.23 -22.39 -10.02
N ARG A 309 -28.55 -21.31 -10.41
CA ARG A 309 -27.19 -21.34 -10.99
C ARG A 309 -26.10 -21.00 -9.97
N LEU A 310 -26.46 -20.73 -8.72
CA LEU A 310 -25.49 -20.37 -7.68
C LEU A 310 -24.44 -21.46 -7.47
N VAL A 311 -24.85 -22.72 -7.39
CA VAL A 311 -23.92 -23.86 -7.17
C VAL A 311 -22.89 -23.94 -8.29
N GLU A 312 -23.35 -23.97 -9.54
CA GLU A 312 -22.50 -23.98 -10.74
C GLU A 312 -21.51 -22.81 -10.70
N ARG A 313 -22.01 -21.61 -10.41
CA ARG A 313 -21.18 -20.40 -10.36
C ARG A 313 -20.11 -20.48 -9.27
N LEU A 314 -20.47 -20.94 -8.07
CA LEU A 314 -19.55 -21.05 -6.93
C LEU A 314 -18.46 -22.10 -7.20
N ASP A 315 -18.83 -23.24 -7.78
CA ASP A 315 -17.90 -24.31 -8.13
C ASP A 315 -16.94 -23.90 -9.27
N ALA A 316 -17.37 -23.01 -10.16
CA ALA A 316 -16.50 -22.42 -11.18
C ALA A 316 -15.50 -21.39 -10.61
N LEU A 317 -15.78 -20.76 -9.46
CA LEU A 317 -14.85 -19.79 -8.86
C LEU A 317 -13.64 -20.48 -8.24
N LEU A 318 -12.44 -20.04 -8.63
CA LEU A 318 -11.18 -20.70 -8.28
C LEU A 318 -11.21 -22.19 -8.65
N GLY A 319 -11.72 -22.49 -9.86
CA GLY A 319 -11.71 -23.83 -10.41
C GLY A 319 -10.29 -24.37 -10.62
N GLU A 320 -10.17 -25.68 -10.80
CA GLU A 320 -8.85 -26.35 -10.93
C GLU A 320 -8.01 -25.83 -12.10
N GLU A 321 -8.64 -25.43 -13.19
CA GLU A 321 -7.95 -24.85 -14.34
C GLU A 321 -7.38 -23.46 -14.02
N GLU A 322 -8.16 -22.59 -13.36
CA GLU A 322 -7.69 -21.27 -12.90
C GLU A 322 -6.52 -21.43 -11.94
N LEU A 323 -6.62 -22.34 -10.97
CA LEU A 323 -5.57 -22.62 -10.00
C LEU A 323 -4.29 -23.16 -10.67
N ARG A 324 -4.42 -24.11 -11.60
CA ARG A 324 -3.29 -24.62 -12.39
C ARG A 324 -2.63 -23.52 -13.23
N GLY A 325 -3.42 -22.67 -13.89
CA GLY A 325 -2.91 -21.55 -14.66
C GLY A 325 -2.12 -20.55 -13.80
N ILE A 326 -2.59 -20.28 -12.59
CA ILE A 326 -1.88 -19.44 -11.61
C ILE A 326 -0.58 -20.11 -11.16
N GLU A 327 -0.59 -21.41 -10.87
CA GLU A 327 0.61 -22.13 -10.46
C GLU A 327 1.69 -22.14 -11.56
N VAL A 328 1.30 -22.43 -12.81
CA VAL A 328 2.20 -22.35 -13.97
C VAL A 328 2.76 -20.94 -14.12
N TYR A 329 1.91 -19.91 -14.02
CA TYR A 329 2.36 -18.52 -14.08
C TYR A 329 3.40 -18.20 -13.01
N ARG A 330 3.15 -18.58 -11.75
CA ARG A 330 4.07 -18.37 -10.63
C ARG A 330 5.40 -19.10 -10.80
N ARG A 331 5.38 -20.29 -11.39
CA ARG A 331 6.58 -21.10 -11.61
C ARG A 331 7.42 -20.60 -12.79
N GLU A 332 6.78 -20.26 -13.90
CA GLU A 332 7.47 -20.08 -15.18
C GLU A 332 7.64 -18.62 -15.57
N ARG A 333 6.67 -17.76 -15.22
CA ARG A 333 6.61 -16.37 -15.68
C ARG A 333 7.01 -15.38 -14.60
N GLN A 334 6.48 -15.53 -13.39
CA GLN A 334 6.77 -14.61 -12.28
C GLN A 334 8.29 -14.41 -12.03
N PRO A 335 9.15 -15.45 -12.04
CA PRO A 335 10.58 -15.25 -11.80
C PRO A 335 11.25 -14.39 -12.87
N ARG A 336 10.85 -14.56 -14.13
CA ARG A 336 11.37 -13.77 -15.27
C ARG A 336 10.95 -12.31 -15.16
N VAL A 337 9.67 -12.06 -14.90
CA VAL A 337 9.12 -10.71 -14.69
C VAL A 337 9.84 -10.02 -13.53
N LEU A 338 10.10 -10.73 -12.42
CA LEU A 338 10.83 -10.18 -11.28
C LEU A 338 12.28 -9.85 -11.61
N GLU A 339 12.99 -10.72 -12.33
CA GLU A 339 14.38 -10.49 -12.73
C GLU A 339 14.50 -9.28 -13.66
N ASP A 340 13.62 -9.21 -14.66
CA ASP A 340 13.55 -8.12 -15.62
C ASP A 340 13.20 -6.80 -14.93
N PHE A 341 12.24 -6.81 -14.00
CA PHE A 341 11.87 -5.61 -13.24
C PHE A 341 13.01 -5.16 -12.34
N ARG A 342 13.70 -6.11 -11.69
CA ARG A 342 14.89 -5.81 -10.89
C ARG A 342 15.96 -5.13 -11.73
N ARG A 343 16.25 -5.63 -12.93
CA ARG A 343 17.23 -5.04 -13.85
C ARG A 343 16.82 -3.63 -14.24
N ALA A 344 15.58 -3.44 -14.69
CA ALA A 344 15.05 -2.15 -15.09
C ALA A 344 15.09 -1.13 -13.95
N ALA A 345 14.72 -1.54 -12.74
CA ALA A 345 14.76 -0.68 -11.55
C ALA A 345 16.19 -0.27 -11.16
N LEU A 346 17.14 -1.22 -11.15
CA LEU A 346 18.53 -0.91 -10.81
C LEU A 346 19.16 0.06 -11.81
N GLU A 347 18.98 -0.18 -13.11
CA GLU A 347 19.49 0.72 -14.14
C GLU A 347 18.83 2.11 -14.09
N ALA A 348 17.54 2.18 -13.76
CA ALA A 348 16.84 3.46 -13.57
C ALA A 348 17.37 4.21 -12.34
N ILE A 349 17.67 3.50 -11.25
CA ILE A 349 18.28 4.09 -10.05
C ILE A 349 19.66 4.66 -10.38
N ASP A 350 20.49 3.89 -11.09
CA ASP A 350 21.84 4.32 -11.46
C ASP A 350 21.82 5.55 -12.39
N GLU A 351 20.92 5.57 -13.38
CA GLU A 351 20.71 6.72 -14.28
C GLU A 351 20.32 7.98 -13.50
N VAL A 352 19.32 7.88 -12.62
CA VAL A 352 18.82 9.04 -11.88
C VAL A 352 19.84 9.51 -10.85
N ASN A 353 20.51 8.59 -10.15
CA ASN A 353 21.51 8.94 -9.14
C ASN A 353 22.77 9.60 -9.71
N ALA A 354 23.08 9.42 -11.00
CA ALA A 354 24.21 10.09 -11.64
C ALA A 354 24.08 11.64 -11.62
N GLY A 355 22.85 12.16 -11.52
CA GLY A 355 22.56 13.60 -11.45
C GLY A 355 22.16 14.11 -10.07
N LEU A 356 22.24 13.28 -9.02
CA LEU A 356 21.77 13.65 -7.67
C LEU A 356 22.93 13.89 -6.70
N GLU A 357 22.77 14.93 -5.89
CA GLU A 357 23.69 15.22 -4.78
C GLU A 357 23.60 14.16 -3.67
N PRO A 358 24.69 13.91 -2.94
CA PRO A 358 24.67 13.09 -1.73
C PRO A 358 23.61 13.57 -0.73
N GLY A 359 22.88 12.64 -0.12
CA GLY A 359 21.77 12.94 0.80
C GLY A 359 20.41 13.03 0.12
N ARG A 360 20.34 12.99 -1.22
CA ARG A 360 19.10 13.00 -2.00
C ARG A 360 18.98 11.79 -2.94
N ARG A 361 19.88 10.82 -2.80
CA ARG A 361 19.94 9.67 -3.70
C ARG A 361 18.71 8.80 -3.56
N VAL A 362 18.37 8.12 -4.65
CA VAL A 362 17.43 7.01 -4.67
C VAL A 362 18.13 5.78 -4.11
N LEU A 363 17.66 5.31 -2.96
CA LEU A 363 18.24 4.15 -2.27
C LEU A 363 17.71 2.83 -2.81
N GLY A 364 16.54 2.82 -3.43
CA GLY A 364 15.96 1.60 -3.96
C GLY A 364 14.51 1.75 -4.36
N VAL A 365 13.95 0.63 -4.79
CA VAL A 365 12.53 0.45 -5.06
C VAL A 365 12.00 -0.68 -4.18
N LEU A 366 10.93 -0.40 -3.45
CA LEU A 366 10.14 -1.37 -2.71
C LEU A 366 9.11 -1.95 -3.66
N LEU A 367 9.29 -3.20 -4.09
CA LEU A 367 8.24 -3.94 -4.78
C LEU A 367 7.24 -4.47 -3.75
N LEU A 368 5.96 -4.32 -4.07
CA LEU A 368 4.81 -4.56 -3.19
C LEU A 368 3.86 -5.59 -3.82
N GLY A 369 2.69 -5.75 -3.21
CA GLY A 369 1.60 -6.47 -3.83
C GLY A 369 1.89 -7.95 -4.07
N SER A 370 1.34 -8.46 -5.17
CA SER A 370 1.33 -9.90 -5.48
C SER A 370 2.69 -10.45 -5.89
N PHE A 371 3.52 -9.62 -6.55
CA PHE A 371 4.87 -10.00 -6.94
C PHE A 371 5.80 -10.14 -5.74
N ALA A 372 5.75 -9.19 -4.79
CA ALA A 372 6.53 -9.28 -3.57
C ALA A 372 6.11 -10.46 -2.67
N GLY A 373 4.83 -10.83 -2.70
CA GLY A 373 4.28 -11.94 -1.92
C GLY A 373 4.42 -13.32 -2.55
N GLY A 374 5.03 -13.45 -3.74
CA GLY A 374 5.14 -14.75 -4.41
C GLY A 374 3.81 -15.30 -4.93
N ASN A 375 2.76 -14.46 -4.99
CA ASN A 375 1.39 -14.89 -5.26
C ASN A 375 0.75 -14.18 -6.46
N ALA A 376 1.57 -13.64 -7.37
CA ALA A 376 1.15 -13.08 -8.63
C ALA A 376 0.35 -14.10 -9.46
N ALA A 377 -0.54 -13.58 -10.28
CA ALA A 377 -1.40 -14.31 -11.21
C ALA A 377 -1.44 -13.56 -12.55
N PRO A 378 -1.87 -14.20 -13.65
CA PRO A 378 -2.06 -13.51 -14.92
C PRO A 378 -2.86 -12.22 -14.75
N GLY A 379 -2.34 -11.11 -15.31
CA GLY A 379 -2.95 -9.77 -15.18
C GLY A 379 -2.64 -9.03 -13.88
N SER A 380 -1.71 -9.53 -13.04
CA SER A 380 -1.20 -8.77 -11.90
C SER A 380 -0.33 -7.61 -12.36
N ASP A 381 -0.42 -6.49 -11.64
CA ASP A 381 0.41 -5.31 -11.75
C ASP A 381 1.68 -5.41 -10.88
N LEU A 382 2.71 -4.66 -11.29
CA LEU A 382 3.94 -4.47 -10.51
C LEU A 382 3.79 -3.22 -9.65
N ASP A 383 3.17 -3.38 -8.47
CA ASP A 383 3.08 -2.31 -7.48
C ASP A 383 4.46 -2.00 -6.89
N TYR A 384 4.93 -0.77 -7.02
CA TYR A 384 6.23 -0.40 -6.43
C TYR A 384 6.32 1.03 -5.91
N GLN A 385 7.23 1.24 -4.98
CA GLN A 385 7.45 2.51 -4.32
C GLN A 385 8.92 2.88 -4.28
N VAL A 386 9.25 4.13 -4.62
CA VAL A 386 10.62 4.64 -4.60
C VAL A 386 11.04 5.01 -3.18
N LEU A 387 12.27 4.67 -2.81
CA LEU A 387 12.90 4.99 -1.54
C LEU A 387 14.04 6.00 -1.79
N THR A 388 14.06 7.12 -1.08
CA THR A 388 15.09 8.16 -1.23
C THR A 388 15.70 8.51 0.12
N GLU A 389 16.97 8.94 0.14
CA GLU A 389 17.70 9.29 1.37
C GLU A 389 16.97 10.34 2.23
N ASP A 390 16.37 11.35 1.58
CA ASP A 390 15.67 12.47 2.21
C ASP A 390 14.14 12.28 2.30
N GLY A 391 13.59 11.19 1.74
CA GLY A 391 12.15 11.02 1.54
C GLY A 391 11.53 12.03 0.55
N GLY A 392 12.36 12.72 -0.23
CA GLY A 392 11.95 13.74 -1.20
C GLY A 392 11.33 13.14 -2.46
N ALA A 393 10.29 13.80 -2.99
CA ALA A 393 9.56 13.36 -4.17
C ALA A 393 10.22 13.73 -5.51
N ALA A 394 11.20 14.64 -5.50
CA ALA A 394 11.82 15.17 -6.72
C ALA A 394 12.37 14.09 -7.67
N PRO A 395 13.13 13.07 -7.21
CA PRO A 395 13.63 12.03 -8.11
C PRO A 395 12.60 10.95 -8.45
N VAL A 396 11.43 10.92 -7.80
CA VAL A 396 10.43 9.85 -7.97
C VAL A 396 9.92 9.80 -9.40
N ALA A 397 9.51 10.94 -9.96
CA ALA A 397 9.00 11.00 -11.33
C ALA A 397 10.05 10.54 -12.35
N GLN A 398 11.33 10.90 -12.13
CA GLN A 398 12.44 10.50 -13.02
C GLN A 398 12.69 9.00 -12.96
N VAL A 399 12.66 8.39 -11.76
CA VAL A 399 12.79 6.93 -11.61
C VAL A 399 11.62 6.23 -12.28
N ILE A 400 10.39 6.73 -12.09
CA ILE A 400 9.19 6.16 -12.73
C ILE A 400 9.33 6.18 -14.25
N GLU A 401 9.64 7.34 -14.83
CA GLU A 401 9.81 7.48 -16.28
C GLU A 401 10.92 6.57 -16.81
N ALA A 402 12.05 6.48 -16.09
CA ALA A 402 13.17 5.64 -16.46
C ALA A 402 12.85 4.13 -16.38
N VAL A 403 12.03 3.72 -15.41
CA VAL A 403 11.50 2.35 -15.30
C VAL A 403 10.51 2.07 -16.43
N ASP A 404 9.53 2.94 -16.64
CA ASP A 404 8.49 2.77 -17.67
C ASP A 404 9.10 2.64 -19.07
N ARG A 405 10.08 3.50 -19.39
CA ARG A 405 10.80 3.45 -20.66
C ARG A 405 11.51 2.11 -20.86
N ARG A 406 12.19 1.59 -19.84
CA ARG A 406 12.88 0.29 -19.90
C ARG A 406 11.89 -0.87 -19.97
N TRP A 407 10.82 -0.78 -19.20
CA TRP A 407 9.78 -1.80 -19.14
C TRP A 407 9.07 -1.96 -20.49
N ALA A 408 8.78 -0.84 -21.16
CA ALA A 408 8.16 -0.83 -22.49
C ALA A 408 8.98 -1.60 -23.54
N VAL A 409 10.31 -1.58 -23.45
CA VAL A 409 11.20 -2.32 -24.37
C VAL A 409 11.12 -3.83 -24.17
N LEU A 410 10.85 -4.28 -22.94
CA LEU A 410 10.79 -5.71 -22.60
C LEU A 410 9.48 -6.37 -23.04
N GLY A 411 8.45 -5.58 -23.39
CA GLY A 411 7.20 -6.10 -23.94
C GLY A 411 6.38 -6.93 -22.96
N HIS A 412 6.57 -6.74 -21.66
CA HIS A 412 5.76 -7.41 -20.63
C HIS A 412 4.33 -6.83 -20.60
N PRO A 413 3.28 -7.68 -20.57
CA PRO A 413 1.89 -7.25 -20.38
C PRO A 413 1.59 -6.81 -18.95
N GLU A 414 2.42 -7.16 -17.96
CA GLU A 414 2.27 -6.74 -16.57
C GLU A 414 2.65 -5.26 -16.42
N PRO A 415 1.70 -4.36 -16.10
CA PRO A 415 2.01 -2.93 -16.05
C PRO A 415 2.79 -2.56 -14.77
N PRO A 416 3.80 -1.68 -14.86
CA PRO A 416 4.38 -1.03 -13.69
C PRO A 416 3.34 -0.08 -13.08
N SER A 417 3.14 -0.19 -11.76
CA SER A 417 2.15 0.57 -10.99
C SER A 417 2.86 1.33 -9.87
N PRO A 418 3.49 2.48 -10.18
CA PRO A 418 4.24 3.23 -9.19
C PRO A 418 3.35 3.99 -8.22
N TYR A 419 3.74 3.97 -6.94
CA TYR A 419 3.32 4.97 -5.98
C TYR A 419 4.07 6.29 -6.25
N GLN A 420 3.31 7.38 -6.39
CA GLN A 420 3.82 8.71 -6.77
C GLN A 420 4.57 9.46 -5.65
N TYR A 421 4.90 8.78 -4.55
CA TYR A 421 5.52 9.39 -3.39
C TYR A 421 6.69 8.56 -2.86
N ALA A 422 7.76 9.26 -2.47
CA ALA A 422 8.93 8.64 -1.87
C ALA A 422 8.71 8.34 -0.39
N LEU A 423 9.46 7.35 0.11
CA LEU A 423 9.63 7.10 1.53
C LEU A 423 11.09 7.35 1.95
N PRO A 424 11.32 7.84 3.18
CA PRO A 424 12.65 7.87 3.77
C PRO A 424 13.08 6.45 4.18
N PRO A 425 14.39 6.17 4.36
CA PRO A 425 14.92 4.89 4.80
C PRO A 425 14.69 4.66 6.31
N ASN A 426 13.42 4.65 6.72
CA ASN A 426 13.02 4.42 8.10
C ASN A 426 12.33 3.04 8.22
N ARG A 427 13.05 2.06 8.76
CA ARG A 427 12.55 0.68 8.92
C ARG A 427 11.20 0.61 9.63
N THR A 428 11.04 1.34 10.73
CA THR A 428 9.79 1.36 11.51
C THR A 428 8.62 1.88 10.69
N LEU A 429 8.83 2.93 9.88
CA LEU A 429 7.82 3.44 8.96
C LEU A 429 7.46 2.41 7.90
N LEU A 430 8.47 1.82 7.24
CA LEU A 430 8.26 0.80 6.22
C LEU A 430 7.49 -0.41 6.77
N HIS A 431 7.85 -0.88 7.96
CA HIS A 431 7.16 -1.98 8.64
C HIS A 431 5.72 -1.61 9.00
N LYS A 432 5.47 -0.37 9.43
CA LYS A 432 4.10 0.10 9.70
C LYS A 432 3.24 0.21 8.44
N MET A 433 3.82 0.65 7.32
CA MET A 433 3.12 0.83 6.04
C MET A 433 2.91 -0.50 5.30
N HIS A 434 3.93 -1.35 5.28
CA HIS A 434 4.03 -2.54 4.43
C HIS A 434 4.10 -3.83 5.26
N ARG A 435 3.11 -4.03 6.13
CA ARG A 435 3.06 -5.17 7.07
C ARG A 435 2.92 -6.54 6.41
N GLU A 436 2.49 -6.59 5.16
CA GLU A 436 2.40 -7.84 4.40
C GLU A 436 3.69 -8.20 3.66
N GLY A 437 4.78 -7.50 3.97
CA GLY A 437 6.08 -7.70 3.37
C GLY A 437 6.24 -6.94 2.06
N TYR A 438 7.50 -6.76 1.67
CA TYR A 438 7.94 -6.10 0.45
C TYR A 438 9.27 -6.71 0.02
N LEU A 439 9.66 -6.51 -1.24
CA LEU A 439 11.00 -6.82 -1.73
C LEU A 439 11.73 -5.51 -2.01
N LEU A 440 12.86 -5.28 -1.33
CA LEU A 440 13.70 -4.13 -1.60
C LEU A 440 14.68 -4.47 -2.74
N ILE A 441 14.57 -3.75 -3.84
CA ILE A 441 15.50 -3.75 -4.96
C ILE A 441 16.41 -2.53 -4.80
N SER A 442 17.69 -2.76 -4.52
CA SER A 442 18.64 -1.69 -4.24
C SER A 442 20.04 -2.06 -4.77
N PRO A 443 20.81 -1.10 -5.31
CA PRO A 443 22.23 -1.29 -5.57
C PRO A 443 23.08 -1.21 -4.29
N TYR A 444 22.50 -0.84 -3.15
CA TYR A 444 23.17 -0.65 -1.87
C TYR A 444 22.89 -1.82 -0.91
N GLU A 445 23.92 -2.61 -0.60
CA GLU A 445 23.80 -3.79 0.27
C GLU A 445 23.45 -3.38 1.72
N GLU A 446 23.99 -2.27 2.19
CA GLU A 446 23.69 -1.69 3.51
C GLU A 446 22.22 -1.29 3.65
N ALA A 447 21.61 -0.72 2.60
CA ALA A 447 20.19 -0.38 2.60
C ALA A 447 19.34 -1.65 2.63
N THR A 448 19.73 -2.67 1.85
CA THR A 448 19.06 -3.97 1.82
C THR A 448 19.04 -4.65 3.19
N ARG A 449 20.16 -4.61 3.92
CA ARG A 449 20.25 -5.17 5.29
C ARG A 449 19.47 -4.35 6.31
N ALA A 450 19.61 -3.02 6.29
CA ALA A 450 18.99 -2.15 7.29
C ALA A 450 17.45 -2.14 7.16
N LEU A 451 16.95 -2.18 5.92
CA LEU A 451 15.53 -2.04 5.58
C LEU A 451 14.90 -3.36 5.15
N ALA A 452 15.43 -4.48 5.65
CA ALA A 452 14.85 -5.79 5.40
C ALA A 452 13.35 -5.84 5.81
N PRO A 453 12.53 -6.60 5.08
CA PRO A 453 11.10 -6.73 5.37
C PRO A 453 10.85 -7.27 6.79
N PRO A 454 9.64 -7.07 7.35
CA PRO A 454 9.26 -7.68 8.62
C PRO A 454 9.38 -9.19 8.56
N ASP A 455 9.67 -9.82 9.70
CA ASP A 455 9.71 -11.27 9.76
C ASP A 455 8.29 -11.87 9.64
N VAL A 456 8.21 -13.15 9.23
CA VAL A 456 6.92 -13.82 9.02
C VAL A 456 6.06 -13.86 10.30
N GLN A 457 6.66 -13.94 11.49
CA GLN A 457 5.91 -13.97 12.75
C GLN A 457 5.28 -12.60 13.05
N GLU A 458 5.99 -11.52 12.79
CA GLU A 458 5.50 -10.16 12.87
C GLU A 458 4.36 -9.93 11.88
N MET A 459 4.49 -10.43 10.64
CA MET A 459 3.42 -10.41 9.65
C MET A 459 2.18 -11.19 10.11
N LEU A 460 2.37 -12.29 10.84
CA LEU A 460 1.31 -13.12 11.40
C LEU A 460 0.65 -12.55 12.66
N ARG A 461 1.24 -11.54 13.33
CA ARG A 461 0.60 -10.88 14.48
C ARG A 461 -0.59 -10.03 14.02
N ALA A 462 -1.79 -10.44 14.42
CA ALA A 462 -3.02 -9.69 14.16
C ALA A 462 -3.40 -8.93 15.44
N PRO A 463 -3.67 -7.62 15.40
CA PRO A 463 -4.41 -7.01 16.47
C PRO A 463 -5.80 -7.67 16.51
N PRO A 464 -6.32 -8.00 17.70
CA PRO A 464 -7.62 -8.62 17.80
C PRO A 464 -8.70 -7.71 17.19
N ALA A 465 -9.67 -8.34 16.53
CA ALA A 465 -10.92 -7.75 16.09
C ALA A 465 -11.81 -7.35 17.29
N GLY A 466 -11.33 -6.42 18.12
CA GLY A 466 -12.02 -5.97 19.31
C GLY A 466 -13.14 -4.97 19.03
N LEU A 467 -13.63 -4.30 20.08
CA LEU A 467 -14.66 -3.26 20.01
C LEU A 467 -14.39 -2.19 18.94
N ARG A 468 -13.12 -1.81 18.75
CA ARG A 468 -12.68 -0.83 17.74
C ARG A 468 -12.97 -1.30 16.32
N GLY A 469 -12.78 -2.58 16.04
CA GLY A 469 -13.10 -3.20 14.75
C GLY A 469 -14.59 -3.01 14.41
N LYS A 470 -15.45 -3.35 15.36
CA LYS A 470 -16.92 -3.21 15.21
C LYS A 470 -17.35 -1.76 15.07
N LEU A 471 -16.79 -0.84 15.86
CA LEU A 471 -17.10 0.59 15.74
C LEU A 471 -16.74 1.14 14.36
N TYR A 472 -15.59 0.73 13.81
CA TYR A 472 -15.20 1.11 12.45
C TYR A 472 -16.16 0.53 11.42
N GLU A 473 -16.52 -0.75 11.53
CA GLU A 473 -17.53 -1.40 10.67
C GLU A 473 -18.84 -0.59 10.65
N TYR A 474 -19.42 -0.31 11.83
CA TYR A 474 -20.67 0.46 11.91
C TYR A 474 -20.56 1.87 11.34
N ALA A 475 -19.46 2.58 11.65
CA ALA A 475 -19.23 3.92 11.13
C ALA A 475 -19.10 3.91 9.60
N PHE A 476 -18.40 2.91 9.05
CA PHE A 476 -18.19 2.76 7.62
C PHE A 476 -19.50 2.37 6.90
N THR A 477 -20.30 1.46 7.47
CA THR A 477 -21.64 1.15 6.95
C THR A 477 -22.54 2.38 6.92
N ALA A 478 -22.63 3.11 8.04
CA ALA A 478 -23.45 4.32 8.13
C ALA A 478 -22.99 5.40 7.14
N TYR A 479 -21.68 5.52 6.95
CA TYR A 479 -21.10 6.43 5.96
C TYR A 479 -21.53 6.05 4.53
N PHE A 480 -21.32 4.80 4.11
CA PHE A 480 -21.67 4.36 2.74
C PHE A 480 -23.17 4.48 2.47
N TRP A 481 -23.99 4.08 3.43
CA TRP A 481 -25.43 4.25 3.34
C TRP A 481 -25.82 5.72 3.14
N THR A 482 -25.27 6.62 3.96
CA THR A 482 -25.54 8.06 3.83
C THR A 482 -25.07 8.60 2.48
N ALA A 483 -23.87 8.19 2.02
CA ALA A 483 -23.31 8.60 0.74
C ALA A 483 -24.20 8.15 -0.44
N PHE A 484 -24.72 6.92 -0.42
CA PHE A 484 -25.63 6.43 -1.46
C PHE A 484 -26.91 7.27 -1.54
N ARG A 485 -27.54 7.59 -0.39
CA ARG A 485 -28.72 8.45 -0.36
C ARG A 485 -28.44 9.86 -0.91
N VAL A 486 -27.26 10.42 -0.62
CA VAL A 486 -26.85 11.73 -1.18
C VAL A 486 -26.68 11.64 -2.71
N LEU A 487 -26.06 10.57 -3.21
CA LEU A 487 -25.88 10.36 -4.65
C LEU A 487 -27.23 10.17 -5.38
N ASP A 488 -28.18 9.45 -4.77
CA ASP A 488 -29.52 9.32 -5.32
C ASP A 488 -30.24 10.66 -5.43
N LEU A 489 -30.16 11.50 -4.39
CA LEU A 489 -30.74 12.85 -4.42
C LEU A 489 -30.14 13.70 -5.53
N LYS A 490 -28.81 13.65 -5.72
CA LYS A 490 -28.13 14.38 -6.80
C LYS A 490 -28.50 13.90 -8.20
N SER A 491 -28.84 12.62 -8.36
CA SER A 491 -29.22 12.08 -9.67
C SER A 491 -30.64 12.45 -10.12
N ARG A 492 -31.44 13.05 -9.23
CA ARG A 492 -32.83 13.46 -9.49
C ARG A 492 -32.98 14.97 -9.73
N SER A 493 -31.95 15.75 -9.39
CA SER A 493 -31.82 17.18 -9.69
C SER A 493 -31.08 17.36 -11.00
#